data_AF-A0A1R3V4A6-F1
#
_entry.id   AF-A0A1R3V4A6-F1
#
_cell.length_a   1.000
_cell.length_b   1.000
_cell.length_c   1.000
_cell.angle_alpha   90.00
_cell.angle_beta   90.00
_cell.angle_gamma   90.00
#
_symmetry.space_group_name_H-M   'P 1'
#
loop_
_entity.id
_entity.type
_entity.pdbx_description
1 polymer ?
#
loop_
_entity_poly.entity_id
_entity_poly.type
_entity_poly.pdbx_seq_one_letter_code
_entity_poly.pdbx_strand_id
1 'polypeptide(L)'
;MAELAARGVKVSHDTVWQFLRREGLRFKKTLFALEQARSDIARRRQRWRSFQAGLDPERLVFIDETWIKTNMAPLRGWGAKGKRLRGFARTTTGAR
;
A
#
# COMPACT_ATOMS: atom_id res chain seq x y z
N MET A 1 0.93 -20.20 12.42
CA MET A 1 0.48 -21.39 13.19
C MET A 1 1.50 -22.51 13.15
N ALA A 2 2.02 -22.88 11.98
CA ALA A 2 3.02 -23.95 11.84
C ALA A 2 4.26 -23.76 12.73
N GLU A 3 4.85 -22.56 12.77
CA GLU A 3 6.02 -22.29 13.62
C GLU A 3 5.71 -22.38 15.13
N LEU A 4 4.55 -21.87 15.56
CA LEU A 4 4.12 -21.97 16.96
C LEU A 4 3.83 -23.42 17.36
N ALA A 5 3.20 -24.19 16.47
CA ALA A 5 2.94 -25.61 16.66
C ALA A 5 4.26 -26.41 16.74
N ALA A 6 5.26 -26.09 15.91
CA ALA A 6 6.59 -26.69 15.98
C ALA A 6 7.30 -26.41 17.31
N ARG A 7 6.96 -25.30 17.98
CA ARG A 7 7.42 -24.97 19.34
C ARG A 7 6.52 -25.53 20.45
N GLY A 8 5.58 -26.42 20.13
CA GLY A 8 4.66 -27.04 21.10
C GLY A 8 3.49 -26.16 21.56
N VAL A 9 3.34 -24.96 20.99
CA VAL A 9 2.30 -24.00 21.38
C VAL A 9 1.06 -24.22 20.50
N LYS A 10 -0.01 -24.77 21.09
CA LYS A 10 -1.33 -24.85 20.46
C LYS A 10 -2.10 -23.56 20.71
N VAL A 11 -2.37 -22.83 19.64
CA VAL A 11 -3.17 -21.61 19.66
C VAL A 11 -4.19 -21.64 18.52
N SER A 12 -5.30 -20.92 18.68
CA SER A 12 -6.24 -20.68 17.58
C SER A 12 -5.86 -19.40 16.81
N HIS A 13 -6.38 -19.24 15.59
CA HIS A 13 -6.19 -18.01 14.83
C HIS A 13 -6.79 -16.79 15.54
N ASP A 14 -7.93 -16.96 16.21
CA ASP A 14 -8.57 -15.90 17.00
C ASP A 14 -7.68 -15.45 18.16
N THR A 15 -7.04 -16.37 18.88
CA THR A 15 -6.10 -16.03 19.97
C THR A 15 -4.98 -15.11 19.49
N VAL A 16 -4.41 -15.38 18.31
CA VAL A 16 -3.37 -14.52 17.71
C VAL A 16 -3.94 -13.15 17.33
N TRP A 17 -5.16 -13.10 16.79
CA TRP A 17 -5.83 -11.85 16.46
C TRP A 17 -6.10 -10.98 17.68
N GLN A 18 -6.62 -11.57 18.76
CA GLN A 18 -6.89 -10.84 20.01
C GLN A 18 -5.59 -10.34 20.64
N PHE A 19 -4.55 -11.18 20.65
CA PHE A 19 -3.22 -10.77 21.11
C PHE A 19 -2.71 -9.55 20.33
N LEU A 20 -2.63 -9.62 19.00
CA LEU A 20 -2.15 -8.50 18.17
C LEU A 20 -2.99 -7.23 18.38
N ARG A 21 -4.31 -7.37 18.57
CA ARG A 21 -5.18 -6.22 18.86
C ARG A 21 -4.93 -5.60 20.22
N ARG A 22 -4.63 -6.42 21.24
CA ARG A 22 -4.28 -6.01 22.60
C ARG A 22 -2.94 -5.29 22.64
N GLU A 23 -1.97 -5.77 21.86
CA GLU A 23 -0.67 -5.10 21.64
C GLU A 23 -0.79 -3.81 20.79
N GLY A 24 -2.02 -3.32 20.57
CA GLY A 24 -2.26 -2.08 19.85
C GLY A 24 -2.03 -2.18 18.34
N LEU A 25 -1.93 -3.37 17.75
CA LEU A 25 -1.79 -3.52 16.30
C LEU A 25 -3.16 -3.58 15.61
N ARG A 26 -3.19 -3.12 14.35
CA ARG A 26 -4.36 -3.14 13.47
C ARG A 26 -3.95 -3.57 12.06
N PHE A 27 -4.87 -4.27 11.39
CA PHE A 27 -4.66 -4.83 10.07
C PHE A 27 -4.96 -3.81 8.97
N LYS A 28 -4.03 -2.88 8.73
CA LYS A 28 -4.19 -1.83 7.71
C LYS A 28 -2.84 -1.43 7.12
N LYS A 29 -2.73 -1.52 5.80
CA LYS A 29 -1.54 -1.13 5.03
C LYS A 29 -1.88 -0.07 3.98
N THR A 30 -0.90 0.77 3.65
CA THR A 30 -0.86 1.62 2.47
C THR A 30 0.35 1.20 1.65
N LEU A 31 0.13 0.90 0.38
CA LEU A 31 1.20 0.51 -0.54
C LEU A 31 1.62 1.73 -1.37
N PHE A 32 2.92 2.02 -1.40
CA PHE A 32 3.51 3.05 -2.25
C PHE A 32 4.31 2.39 -3.37
N ALA A 33 4.28 2.98 -4.57
CA ALA A 33 5.18 2.55 -5.63
C ALA A 33 6.58 3.12 -5.34
N LEU A 34 7.61 2.29 -5.37
CA LEU A 34 9.01 2.73 -5.19
C LEU A 34 9.39 3.78 -6.25
N GLU A 35 8.82 3.65 -7.44
CA GLU A 35 9.02 4.57 -8.55
C GLU A 35 8.71 6.03 -8.20
N GLN A 36 7.78 6.27 -7.26
CA GLN A 36 7.43 7.63 -6.84
C GLN A 36 8.62 8.38 -6.23
N ALA A 37 9.59 7.67 -5.67
CA ALA A 37 10.79 8.24 -5.08
C ALA A 37 11.90 8.51 -6.13
N ARG A 38 11.75 8.04 -7.39
CA ARG A 38 12.70 8.39 -8.45
C ARG A 38 12.64 9.89 -8.71
N SER A 39 13.81 10.51 -8.80
CA SER A 39 13.94 11.98 -8.86
C SER A 39 13.20 12.60 -10.05
N ASP A 40 13.22 11.94 -11.21
CA ASP A 40 12.50 12.35 -12.41
C ASP A 40 10.98 12.36 -12.21
N ILE A 41 10.44 11.31 -11.62
CA ILE A 41 9.00 11.16 -11.34
C ILE A 41 8.54 12.11 -10.23
N ALA A 42 9.31 12.19 -9.14
CA ALA A 42 9.03 13.11 -8.03
C ALA A 42 8.95 14.56 -8.54
N ARG A 43 9.92 14.98 -9.37
CA ARG A 43 9.95 16.30 -9.99
C ARG A 43 8.74 16.55 -10.89
N ARG A 44 8.39 15.60 -11.76
CA ARG A 44 7.20 15.71 -12.64
C ARG A 44 5.91 15.87 -11.83
N ARG A 45 5.76 15.09 -10.75
CA ARG A 45 4.59 15.16 -9.86
C ARG A 45 4.50 16.48 -9.10
N GLN A 46 5.62 17.05 -8.69
CA GLN A 46 5.62 18.36 -8.05
C GLN A 46 5.20 19.45 -9.02
N ARG A 47 5.76 19.46 -10.25
CA ARG A 47 5.36 20.40 -11.30
C ARG A 47 3.87 20.29 -11.63
N TRP A 48 3.36 19.07 -11.79
CA TRP A 48 1.94 18.83 -12.04
C TRP A 48 1.06 19.41 -10.93
N ARG A 49 1.39 19.15 -9.66
CA ARG A 49 0.63 19.67 -8.51
C ARG A 49 0.57 21.20 -8.48
N SER A 50 1.67 21.88 -8.82
CA SER A 50 1.68 23.34 -8.91
C SER A 50 0.83 23.85 -10.08
N PHE A 51 0.83 23.15 -11.20
CA PHE A 51 0.06 23.51 -12.40
C PHE A 51 -1.45 23.31 -12.22
N GLN A 52 -1.88 22.34 -11.40
CA GLN A 52 -3.30 22.02 -11.20
C GLN A 52 -4.15 23.20 -10.74
N ALA A 53 -3.60 24.16 -10.00
CA ALA A 53 -4.33 25.33 -9.53
C ALA A 53 -4.79 26.27 -10.66
N GLY A 54 -4.15 26.21 -11.83
CA GLY A 54 -4.50 27.02 -12.99
C GLY A 54 -5.44 26.34 -13.98
N LEU A 55 -5.89 25.12 -13.70
CA LEU A 55 -6.79 24.37 -14.58
C LEU A 55 -8.25 24.68 -14.26
N ASP A 56 -9.02 24.97 -15.31
CA ASP A 56 -10.47 25.08 -15.24
C ASP A 56 -11.11 23.69 -15.21
N PRO A 57 -11.77 23.28 -14.11
CA PRO A 57 -12.40 21.97 -13.99
C PRO A 57 -13.49 21.70 -15.02
N GLU A 58 -14.18 22.74 -15.52
CA GLU A 58 -15.29 22.58 -16.48
C GLU A 58 -14.82 22.18 -17.87
N ARG A 59 -13.53 22.36 -18.16
CA ARG A 59 -12.91 22.08 -19.45
C ARG A 59 -12.03 20.84 -19.45
N LEU A 60 -11.94 20.14 -18.31
CA LEU A 60 -11.11 18.96 -18.13
C LEU A 60 -11.87 17.67 -18.45
N VAL A 61 -11.34 16.88 -19.38
CA VAL A 61 -11.78 15.51 -19.65
C VAL A 61 -10.71 14.55 -19.15
N PHE A 62 -11.11 13.62 -18.28
CA PHE A 62 -10.23 12.56 -17.78
C PHE A 62 -10.32 11.35 -18.69
N ILE A 63 -9.17 10.90 -19.20
CA ILE A 63 -9.03 9.64 -19.92
C ILE A 63 -8.12 8.77 -19.05
N ASP A 64 -8.65 7.61 -18.64
CA ASP A 64 -7.90 6.62 -17.88
C ASP A 64 -8.01 5.27 -18.58
N GLU A 65 -6.89 4.56 -18.63
CA GLU A 65 -6.84 3.21 -19.19
C GLU A 65 -7.05 2.21 -18.06
N THR A 66 -8.11 1.40 -18.17
CA THR A 66 -8.40 0.37 -17.16
C THR A 66 -7.60 -0.89 -17.46
N TRP A 67 -6.64 -1.23 -16.59
CA TRP A 67 -5.84 -2.46 -16.66
C TRP A 67 -6.29 -3.52 -15.64
N ILE A 68 -6.02 -4.79 -15.94
CA ILE A 68 -6.17 -5.91 -14.99
C ILE A 68 -4.92 -5.98 -14.08
N LYS A 69 -5.14 -5.97 -12.76
CA LYS A 69 -4.08 -5.93 -11.76
C LYS A 69 -3.45 -7.31 -11.52
N THR A 70 -2.16 -7.47 -11.85
CA THR A 70 -1.34 -8.66 -11.56
C THR A 70 -0.38 -8.47 -10.36
N ASN A 71 -0.67 -7.52 -9.47
CA ASN A 71 0.25 -7.18 -8.37
C ASN A 71 0.39 -8.33 -7.35
N MET A 72 1.61 -8.84 -7.21
CA MET A 72 1.98 -9.88 -6.22
C MET A 72 2.29 -9.32 -4.81
N ALA A 73 2.24 -8.00 -4.63
CA ALA A 73 2.52 -7.38 -3.33
C ALA A 73 1.33 -7.57 -2.38
N PRO A 74 1.55 -8.00 -1.11
CA PRO A 74 0.45 -8.19 -0.16
C PRO A 74 -0.39 -6.92 0.00
N LEU A 75 -1.72 -7.02 0.04
CA LEU A 75 -2.62 -5.85 0.12
C LEU A 75 -2.84 -5.34 1.55
N ARG A 76 -2.42 -6.12 2.54
CA ARG A 76 -2.66 -5.87 3.96
C ARG A 76 -1.40 -6.17 4.77
N GLY A 77 -1.44 -5.80 6.04
CA GLY A 77 -0.38 -6.03 7.00
C GLY A 77 -0.73 -5.40 8.35
N TRP A 78 -0.03 -5.82 9.40
CA TRP A 78 -0.24 -5.37 10.77
C TRP A 78 0.67 -4.17 11.09
N GLY A 79 0.10 -3.12 11.67
CA GLY A 79 0.83 -1.92 12.12
C GLY A 79 0.17 -1.29 13.33
N ALA A 80 0.86 -0.35 13.98
CA ALA A 80 0.35 0.32 15.18
C ALA A 80 -1.01 1.01 14.94
N LYS A 81 -1.94 0.90 15.90
CA LYS A 81 -3.26 1.54 15.86
C LYS A 81 -3.09 3.05 15.60
N GLY A 82 -3.93 3.59 14.71
CA GLY A 82 -3.85 4.99 14.28
C GLY A 82 -2.79 5.27 13.20
N LYS A 83 -1.84 4.35 12.97
CA LYS A 83 -0.83 4.46 11.91
C LYS A 83 -1.07 3.39 10.84
N ARG A 84 -1.01 3.78 9.57
CA ARG A 84 -1.06 2.79 8.48
C ARG A 84 0.34 2.21 8.28
N LEU A 85 0.45 0.88 8.19
CA LEU A 85 1.69 0.24 7.78
C LEU A 85 2.05 0.75 6.38
N ARG A 86 3.27 1.24 6.19
CA ARG A 86 3.77 1.63 4.87
C ARG A 86 4.42 0.42 4.22
N GLY A 87 3.87 -0.04 3.10
CA GLY A 87 4.49 -1.03 2.23
C GLY A 87 4.97 -0.36 0.96
N PHE A 88 6.02 -0.90 0.36
CA PHE A 88 6.52 -0.42 -0.93
C PHE A 88 6.48 -1.57 -1.93
N ALA A 89 6.06 -1.28 -3.15
CA ALA A 89 6.12 -2.23 -4.25
C ALA A 89 6.98 -1.65 -5.37
N ARG A 90 7.84 -2.50 -5.92
CA ARG A 90 8.50 -2.21 -7.20
C ARG A 90 7.43 -2.30 -8.29
N THR A 91 7.47 -1.40 -9.25
CA THR A 91 6.64 -1.55 -10.45
C THR A 91 7.09 -2.86 -11.12
N THR A 92 6.19 -3.85 -11.19
CA THR A 92 6.40 -4.99 -12.07
C THR A 92 6.18 -4.42 -13.47
N THR A 93 7.25 -4.18 -14.22
CA THR A 93 7.13 -3.69 -15.59
C THR A 93 6.30 -4.69 -16.39
N GLY A 94 5.06 -4.33 -16.67
CA GLY A 94 4.16 -5.02 -17.57
C GLY A 94 3.65 -4.02 -18.58
N ALA A 95 4.52 -3.59 -19.49
CA ALA A 95 4.23 -2.97 -20.78
C ALA A 95 5.57 -2.54 -21.40
N ARG A 96 5.93 -3.16 -22.53
CA ARG A 96 6.54 -2.44 -23.64
C ARG A 96 5.40 -1.76 -24.40
#